data_AF-A0A3M0YF60-F1
#
_entry.id   AF-A0A3M0YF60-F1
#
_cell.length_a   1.000
_cell.length_b   1.000
_cell.length_c   1.000
_cell.angle_alpha   90.00
_cell.angle_beta   90.00
_cell.angle_gamma   90.00
#
_symmetry.space_group_name_H-M   'P 1'
#
loop_
_entity.id
_entity.type
_entity.pdbx_description
1 polymer ?
#
loop_
_entity_poly.entity_id
_entity_poly.type
_entity_poly.pdbx_seq_one_letter_code
_entity_poly.pdbx_strand_id
1 'polypeptide(L)'
;MIWLDYYAAGAADKLRAAGLPVKDDVEALAIMSMQAVIALARQKGVGTEAEAAFFSCVHAMTSWALPVQSRESAWEAIAEMSGEDHAEFFRRLHTPRALRPSPELVASLAGANAPPAPDWWAPLIQGTWYLDIPHRAMTIGEGAEVRAIFTQPTMKGGIAVACVLTEPGRNAMKGRLAWIMEQDAGVPVVHGHPIEGVDPGHVRERIGHFIVLLMLYKQVAAKAESVPVPCIDRKAAAGMKPKKLRAKLKKASFFSVRDLRPPRDNFGRPRTGGGGWKLDHAVEVRGHFRWQAHGPKMSQRKLIWIEPHMRGPKEREKRPVIEYLGDRH
;
A
#
# COMPACT_ATOMS: atom_id res chain seq x y z
N MET A 1 14.62 -2.73 4.89
CA MET A 1 14.67 -1.41 4.25
C MET A 1 13.37 -1.24 3.51
N ILE A 2 12.66 -0.14 3.76
CA ILE A 2 11.41 0.15 3.03
C ILE A 2 11.75 0.59 1.60
N TRP A 3 10.80 0.49 0.68
CA TRP A 3 11.04 0.82 -0.72
C TRP A 3 11.39 2.31 -0.91
N LEU A 4 10.73 3.21 -0.19
CA LEU A 4 10.95 4.65 -0.33
C LEU A 4 12.38 5.08 0.06
N ASP A 5 12.99 4.45 1.07
CA ASP A 5 14.39 4.67 1.45
C ASP A 5 15.35 4.28 0.31
N TYR A 6 15.09 3.12 -0.33
CA TYR A 6 15.87 2.65 -1.47
C TYR A 6 15.77 3.63 -2.64
N TYR A 7 14.55 4.09 -2.93
CA TYR A 7 14.30 5.00 -4.03
C TYR A 7 14.97 6.36 -3.80
N ALA A 8 14.89 6.92 -2.59
CA ALA A 8 15.57 8.16 -2.22
C ALA A 8 17.09 8.06 -2.38
N ALA A 9 17.71 6.98 -1.87
CA ALA A 9 19.14 6.77 -2.03
C ALA A 9 19.57 6.68 -3.50
N GLY A 10 18.80 5.97 -4.33
CA GLY A 10 19.07 5.86 -5.77
C GLY A 10 18.86 7.17 -6.54
N ALA A 11 17.89 7.99 -6.14
CA ALA A 11 17.66 9.32 -6.71
C ALA A 11 18.88 10.24 -6.49
N ALA A 12 19.45 10.20 -5.29
CA ALA A 12 20.65 10.95 -4.93
C ALA A 12 21.84 10.58 -5.81
N ASP A 13 22.09 9.28 -5.99
CA ASP A 13 23.19 8.78 -6.80
C ASP A 13 23.05 9.25 -8.26
N LYS A 14 21.84 9.25 -8.82
CA LYS A 14 21.57 9.76 -10.18
C LYS A 14 21.83 11.25 -10.32
N LEU A 15 21.36 12.07 -9.39
CA LEU A 15 21.58 13.53 -9.46
C LEU A 15 23.07 13.87 -9.28
N ARG A 16 23.78 13.19 -8.36
CA ARG A 16 25.23 13.36 -8.20
C ARG A 16 26.00 12.95 -9.47
N ALA A 17 25.60 11.86 -10.12
CA ALA A 17 26.20 11.42 -11.39
C ALA A 17 25.96 12.43 -12.53
N ALA A 18 24.87 13.19 -12.48
CA ALA A 18 24.58 14.29 -13.39
C ALA A 18 25.28 15.62 -12.99
N GLY A 19 26.14 15.61 -11.97
CA GLY A 19 26.86 16.80 -11.51
C GLY A 19 26.01 17.81 -10.73
N LEU A 20 24.78 17.44 -10.35
CA LEU A 20 23.89 18.32 -9.59
C LEU A 20 24.24 18.29 -8.09
N PRO A 21 24.39 19.45 -7.44
CA PRO A 21 24.67 19.50 -6.02
C PRO A 21 23.42 19.12 -5.23
N VAL A 22 23.46 17.98 -4.55
CA VAL A 22 22.42 17.52 -3.62
C VAL A 22 23.02 17.30 -2.24
N LYS A 23 22.43 17.89 -1.20
CA LYS A 23 22.95 17.82 0.19
C LYS A 23 22.66 16.46 0.80
N ASP A 24 21.48 15.89 0.54
CA ASP A 24 21.11 14.55 1.01
C ASP A 24 20.14 13.81 0.06
N ASP A 25 19.88 12.55 0.39
CA ASP A 25 19.08 11.65 -0.45
C ASP A 25 17.60 12.03 -0.51
N VAL A 26 17.10 12.74 0.51
CA VAL A 26 15.72 13.19 0.57
C VAL A 26 15.52 14.48 -0.22
N GLU A 27 16.49 15.40 -0.15
CA GLU A 27 16.52 16.58 -1.02
C GLU A 27 16.59 16.18 -2.49
N ALA A 28 17.40 15.16 -2.83
CA ALA A 28 17.45 14.60 -4.18
C ALA A 28 16.07 14.08 -4.65
N LEU A 29 15.36 13.34 -3.79
CA LEU A 29 14.01 12.87 -4.08
C LEU A 29 13.04 14.05 -4.30
N ALA A 30 13.12 15.10 -3.46
CA ALA A 30 12.30 16.29 -3.62
C ALA A 30 12.56 17.00 -4.95
N ILE A 31 13.84 17.20 -5.32
CA ILE A 31 14.25 17.82 -6.58
C ILE A 31 13.72 17.03 -7.78
N MET A 32 13.95 15.71 -7.82
CA MET A 32 13.47 14.86 -8.92
C MET A 32 11.95 14.90 -9.03
N SER A 33 11.26 14.92 -7.89
CA SER A 33 9.80 14.91 -7.87
C SER A 33 9.22 16.27 -8.33
N MET A 34 9.82 17.39 -7.90
CA MET A 34 9.44 18.72 -8.40
C MET A 34 9.73 18.89 -9.89
N GLN A 35 10.88 18.40 -10.37
CA GLN A 35 11.20 18.42 -11.81
C GLN A 35 10.19 17.62 -12.63
N ALA A 36 9.76 16.46 -12.15
CA ALA A 36 8.71 15.67 -12.80
C ALA A 36 7.38 16.42 -12.84
N VAL A 37 6.97 17.04 -11.73
CA VAL A 37 5.77 17.90 -11.66
C VAL A 37 5.85 19.04 -12.68
N ILE A 38 6.97 19.76 -12.73
CA ILE A 38 7.17 20.89 -13.65
C ILE A 38 7.17 20.43 -15.10
N ALA A 39 7.86 19.34 -15.43
CA ALA A 39 7.91 18.79 -16.78
C ALA A 39 6.51 18.43 -17.30
N LEU A 40 5.67 17.85 -16.44
CA LEU A 40 4.29 17.54 -16.77
C LEU A 40 3.41 18.77 -16.89
N ALA A 41 3.53 19.73 -15.96
CA ALA A 41 2.79 21.00 -16.06
C ALA A 41 3.11 21.76 -17.37
N ARG A 42 4.32 21.58 -17.91
CA ARG A 42 4.76 22.17 -19.18
C ARG A 42 4.27 21.42 -20.42
N GLN A 43 3.98 20.13 -20.33
CA GLN A 43 3.24 19.41 -21.36
C GLN A 43 1.79 19.91 -21.29
N LYS A 44 1.49 20.97 -22.06
CA LYS A 44 0.19 21.67 -22.08
C LYS A 44 -0.96 20.66 -22.16
N GLY A 45 -1.66 20.46 -21.04
CA GLY A 45 -2.80 19.54 -21.00
C GLY A 45 -3.11 18.86 -19.66
N VAL A 46 -2.62 19.34 -18.51
CA VAL A 46 -2.95 18.78 -17.18
C VAL A 46 -4.46 18.79 -16.97
N GLY A 47 -5.11 17.70 -17.33
CA GLY A 47 -6.57 17.62 -17.39
C GLY A 47 -7.10 16.21 -17.51
N THR A 48 -6.24 15.24 -17.82
CA THR A 48 -6.63 13.83 -17.83
C THR A 48 -6.50 13.22 -16.44
N GLU A 49 -7.40 12.30 -16.09
CA GLU A 49 -7.34 11.50 -14.85
C GLU A 49 -6.01 10.74 -14.71
N ALA A 50 -5.39 10.42 -15.85
CA ALA A 50 -4.05 9.87 -15.98
C ALA A 50 -2.97 10.69 -15.31
N GLU A 51 -2.96 11.98 -15.64
CA GLU A 51 -1.98 12.92 -15.15
C GLU A 51 -2.25 13.18 -13.68
N ALA A 52 -3.51 13.29 -13.26
CA ALA A 52 -3.86 13.43 -11.83
C ALA A 52 -3.34 12.26 -10.98
N ALA A 53 -3.52 11.02 -11.43
CA ALA A 53 -3.03 9.84 -10.72
C ALA A 53 -1.49 9.75 -10.73
N PHE A 54 -0.85 10.16 -11.82
CA PHE A 54 0.61 10.26 -11.90
C PHE A 54 1.18 11.35 -10.99
N PHE A 55 0.56 12.53 -11.00
CA PHE A 55 0.82 13.64 -10.09
C PHE A 55 0.73 13.16 -8.65
N SER A 56 -0.26 12.33 -8.29
CA SER A 56 -0.40 11.82 -6.92
C SER A 56 0.78 10.96 -6.44
N CYS A 57 1.40 10.16 -7.30
CA CYS A 57 2.61 9.41 -6.90
C CYS A 57 3.76 10.37 -6.57
N VAL A 58 4.02 11.31 -7.47
CA VAL A 58 5.11 12.27 -7.36
C VAL A 58 4.87 13.25 -6.21
N HIS A 59 3.63 13.70 -6.05
CA HIS A 59 3.19 14.61 -5.01
C HIS A 59 3.15 13.93 -3.64
N ALA A 60 2.76 12.66 -3.57
CA ALA A 60 2.94 11.88 -2.36
C ALA A 60 4.42 11.85 -1.98
N MET A 61 5.32 11.49 -2.91
CA MET A 61 6.76 11.48 -2.66
C MET A 61 7.32 12.85 -2.23
N THR A 62 6.89 13.97 -2.83
CA THR A 62 7.32 15.32 -2.39
C THR A 62 6.83 15.64 -0.99
N SER A 63 5.59 15.28 -0.64
CA SER A 63 5.03 15.54 0.70
C SER A 63 5.84 14.86 1.81
N TRP A 64 6.46 13.72 1.50
CA TRP A 64 7.36 12.99 2.38
C TRP A 64 8.79 13.56 2.41
N ALA A 65 9.25 14.09 1.27
CA ALA A 65 10.63 14.54 1.11
C ALA A 65 10.87 15.95 1.67
N LEU A 66 9.93 16.87 1.45
CA LEU A 66 10.11 18.28 1.79
C LEU A 66 10.13 18.54 3.32
N PRO A 67 11.06 19.38 3.83
CA PRO A 67 11.02 19.90 5.19
C PRO A 67 9.68 20.60 5.46
N VAL A 68 9.14 20.50 6.68
CA VAL A 68 7.83 21.09 7.04
C VAL A 68 7.75 22.58 6.68
N GLN A 69 8.81 23.36 6.91
CA GLN A 69 8.80 24.80 6.61
C GLN A 69 8.73 25.10 5.10
N SER A 70 9.48 24.37 4.28
CA SER A 70 9.41 24.53 2.81
C SER A 70 8.05 24.14 2.24
N ARG A 71 7.39 23.27 2.98
CA ARG A 71 6.04 22.79 2.74
C ARG A 71 5.07 23.95 3.05
N GLU A 72 5.18 24.59 4.22
CA GLU A 72 4.42 25.81 4.64
C GLU A 72 4.44 26.93 3.61
N SER A 73 5.63 27.37 3.20
CA SER A 73 5.74 28.46 2.22
C SER A 73 5.18 28.09 0.84
N ALA A 74 5.31 26.82 0.43
CA ALA A 74 4.69 26.37 -0.82
C ALA A 74 3.15 26.39 -0.74
N TRP A 75 2.57 26.15 0.44
CA TRP A 75 1.12 26.16 0.61
C TRP A 75 0.53 27.54 0.68
N GLU A 76 1.21 28.49 1.32
CA GLU A 76 0.78 29.88 1.34
C GLU A 76 0.71 30.42 -0.10
N ALA A 77 1.73 30.15 -0.90
CA ALA A 77 1.76 30.54 -2.31
C ALA A 77 0.66 29.85 -3.14
N ILE A 78 0.41 28.56 -2.93
CA ILE A 78 -0.64 27.83 -3.66
C ILE A 78 -2.04 28.26 -3.20
N ALA A 79 -2.27 28.48 -1.91
CA ALA A 79 -3.54 28.93 -1.36
C ALA A 79 -3.90 30.32 -1.87
N GLU A 80 -2.93 31.24 -1.90
CA GLU A 80 -3.09 32.58 -2.47
C GLU A 80 -3.48 32.53 -3.95
N MET A 81 -2.92 31.57 -4.70
CA MET A 81 -3.22 31.40 -6.13
C MET A 81 -4.55 30.70 -6.43
N SER A 82 -5.17 30.00 -5.47
CA SER A 82 -6.23 29.03 -5.78
C SER A 82 -7.48 29.03 -4.89
N GLY A 83 -7.53 29.87 -3.84
CA GLY A 83 -8.70 30.06 -2.98
C GLY A 83 -8.77 29.14 -1.75
N GLU A 84 -9.68 29.44 -0.80
CA GLU A 84 -9.76 28.76 0.51
C GLU A 84 -10.10 27.26 0.44
N ASP A 85 -10.98 26.84 -0.47
CA ASP A 85 -11.32 25.42 -0.68
C ASP A 85 -10.10 24.59 -1.13
N HIS A 86 -9.18 25.22 -1.86
CA HIS A 86 -7.94 24.57 -2.27
C HIS A 86 -6.96 24.47 -1.10
N ALA A 87 -6.91 25.46 -0.21
CA ALA A 87 -6.00 25.43 0.95
C ALA A 87 -6.28 24.22 1.87
N GLU A 88 -7.55 23.92 2.14
CA GLU A 88 -7.90 22.74 2.95
C GLU A 88 -7.58 21.43 2.22
N PHE A 89 -7.88 21.35 0.91
CA PHE A 89 -7.49 20.22 0.07
C PHE A 89 -5.98 19.99 0.12
N PHE A 90 -5.16 21.03 -0.09
CA PHE A 90 -3.71 20.94 -0.01
C PHE A 90 -3.23 20.55 1.39
N ARG A 91 -3.85 21.04 2.47
CA ARG A 91 -3.53 20.59 3.84
C ARG A 91 -3.75 19.08 4.01
N ARG A 92 -4.86 18.53 3.49
CA ARG A 92 -5.11 17.09 3.48
C ARG A 92 -4.06 16.35 2.66
N LEU A 93 -3.75 16.82 1.43
CA LEU A 93 -2.71 16.25 0.57
C LEU A 93 -1.34 16.13 1.27
N HIS A 94 -1.04 17.05 2.17
CA HIS A 94 0.26 17.14 2.84
C HIS A 94 0.22 16.65 4.28
N THR A 95 -0.75 15.80 4.62
CA THR A 95 -0.77 15.02 5.87
C THR A 95 -0.28 13.59 5.58
N PRO A 96 1.05 13.37 5.42
CA PRO A 96 1.60 12.08 5.04
C PRO A 96 1.42 11.04 6.14
N ARG A 97 0.92 9.85 5.78
CA ARG A 97 0.74 8.70 6.67
C ARG A 97 1.37 7.46 6.05
N ALA A 98 2.24 6.78 6.77
CA ALA A 98 2.94 5.61 6.24
C ALA A 98 2.71 4.37 7.09
N LEU A 99 2.37 3.29 6.41
CA LEU A 99 2.18 1.98 7.01
C LEU A 99 3.06 0.95 6.32
N ARG A 100 3.61 0.04 7.11
CA ARG A 100 4.25 -1.18 6.65
C ARG A 100 3.51 -2.37 7.24
N PRO A 101 2.51 -2.94 6.53
CA PRO A 101 1.90 -4.19 6.98
C PRO A 101 2.94 -5.32 7.01
N SER A 102 2.86 -6.19 8.01
CA SER A 102 3.69 -7.41 8.08
C SER A 102 3.43 -8.33 6.88
N PRO A 103 4.41 -9.12 6.41
CA PRO A 103 4.23 -10.04 5.29
C PRO A 103 3.02 -10.97 5.44
N GLU A 104 2.77 -11.47 6.64
CA GLU A 104 1.66 -12.39 6.96
C GLU A 104 0.30 -11.70 6.82
N LEU A 105 0.21 -10.44 7.25
CA LEU A 105 -0.97 -9.61 7.08
C LEU A 105 -1.23 -9.35 5.61
N VAL A 106 -0.20 -8.97 4.84
CA VAL A 106 -0.35 -8.76 3.39
C VAL A 106 -0.82 -10.04 2.71
N ALA A 107 -0.20 -11.19 3.00
CA ALA A 107 -0.61 -12.46 2.41
C ALA A 107 -2.08 -12.82 2.74
N SER A 108 -2.55 -12.46 3.94
CA SER A 108 -3.94 -12.71 4.36
C SER A 108 -4.95 -11.81 3.64
N LEU A 109 -4.58 -10.56 3.34
CA LEU A 109 -5.47 -9.57 2.73
C LEU A 109 -5.40 -9.56 1.19
N ALA A 110 -4.23 -9.82 0.60
CA ALA A 110 -3.97 -9.63 -0.83
C ALA A 110 -4.72 -10.61 -1.75
N GLY A 111 -5.27 -11.70 -1.20
CA GLY A 111 -6.09 -12.66 -1.94
C GLY A 111 -7.58 -12.59 -1.61
N ALA A 112 -8.00 -11.63 -0.79
CA ALA A 112 -9.38 -11.49 -0.35
C ALA A 112 -10.07 -10.33 -1.09
N ASN A 113 -11.37 -10.49 -1.30
CA ASN A 113 -12.21 -9.43 -1.83
C ASN A 113 -12.71 -8.56 -0.69
N ALA A 114 -12.63 -7.24 -0.86
CA ALA A 114 -13.20 -6.31 0.10
C ALA A 114 -14.74 -6.38 0.08
N PRO A 115 -15.40 -6.28 1.23
CA PRO A 115 -16.84 -6.10 1.25
C PRO A 115 -17.21 -4.73 0.64
N PRO A 116 -18.42 -4.58 0.09
CA PRO A 116 -19.00 -3.26 -0.18
C PRO A 116 -19.30 -2.61 1.17
N ALA A 117 -18.31 -1.92 1.73
CA ALA A 117 -18.44 -1.20 3.00
C ALA A 117 -18.37 0.31 2.72
N PRO A 118 -19.17 1.16 3.36
CA PRO A 118 -19.07 2.61 3.17
C PRO A 118 -17.91 3.25 3.96
N ASP A 119 -17.48 2.63 5.07
CA ASP A 119 -16.67 3.32 6.09
C ASP A 119 -15.15 3.33 5.86
N TRP A 120 -14.65 2.60 4.85
CA TRP A 120 -13.20 2.54 4.56
C TRP A 120 -12.65 3.79 3.89
N TRP A 121 -13.54 4.66 3.38
CA TRP A 121 -13.18 5.86 2.63
C TRP A 121 -12.62 6.96 3.53
N ALA A 122 -13.20 7.11 4.72
CA ALA A 122 -12.91 8.22 5.64
C ALA A 122 -11.41 8.37 6.00
N PRO A 123 -10.63 7.31 6.27
CA PRO A 123 -9.19 7.44 6.53
C PRO A 123 -8.38 7.89 5.32
N LEU A 124 -8.80 7.53 4.10
CA LEU A 124 -8.08 7.84 2.86
C LEU A 124 -8.28 9.29 2.43
N ILE A 125 -9.46 9.87 2.65
CA ILE A 125 -9.73 11.29 2.33
C ILE A 125 -9.03 12.28 3.26
N GLN A 126 -8.62 11.83 4.44
CA GLN A 126 -7.96 12.68 5.44
C GLN A 126 -6.47 12.93 5.17
N GLY A 127 -5.87 12.23 4.21
CA GLY A 127 -4.44 12.35 4.01
C GLY A 127 -3.87 11.51 2.87
N THR A 128 -2.59 11.75 2.60
CA THR A 128 -1.83 10.98 1.63
C THR A 128 -1.19 9.77 2.32
N TRP A 129 -1.40 8.58 1.77
CA TRP A 129 -0.86 7.35 2.32
C TRP A 129 0.30 6.81 1.51
N TYR A 130 1.29 6.26 2.22
CA TYR A 130 2.32 5.38 1.68
C TYR A 130 2.18 4.01 2.34
N LEU A 131 2.00 2.97 1.54
CA LEU A 131 1.94 1.59 2.00
C LEU A 131 3.18 0.85 1.49
N ASP A 132 4.09 0.50 2.39
CA ASP A 132 5.29 -0.30 2.09
C ASP A 132 4.93 -1.78 2.09
N ILE A 133 4.93 -2.42 0.92
CA ILE A 133 4.55 -3.83 0.76
C ILE A 133 5.80 -4.70 0.82
N PRO A 134 5.97 -5.59 1.82
CA PRO A 134 7.16 -6.41 1.91
C PRO A 134 7.42 -7.24 0.65
N HIS A 135 8.69 -7.51 0.37
CA HIS A 135 9.08 -8.39 -0.74
C HIS A 135 8.31 -9.70 -0.70
N ARG A 136 7.84 -10.12 -1.88
CA ARG A 136 7.13 -11.37 -2.16
C ARG A 136 5.80 -11.52 -1.41
N ALA A 137 5.35 -10.49 -0.71
CA ALA A 137 4.10 -10.54 0.05
C ALA A 137 2.86 -10.31 -0.85
N MET A 138 3.04 -9.63 -1.98
CA MET A 138 1.98 -9.40 -2.97
C MET A 138 2.56 -9.54 -4.39
N THR A 139 2.58 -10.77 -4.89
CA THR A 139 2.97 -11.08 -6.27
C THR A 139 1.81 -10.90 -7.24
N ILE A 140 2.10 -10.42 -8.44
CA ILE A 140 1.16 -10.20 -9.54
C ILE A 140 1.67 -11.02 -10.73
N GLY A 141 0.95 -12.07 -11.10
CA GLY A 141 1.43 -13.05 -12.08
C GLY A 141 2.76 -13.70 -11.62
N GLU A 142 3.58 -14.10 -12.58
CA GLU A 142 4.86 -14.78 -12.31
C GLU A 142 6.06 -13.81 -12.21
N GLY A 143 5.97 -12.66 -12.88
CA GLY A 143 7.12 -11.78 -13.12
C GLY A 143 7.13 -10.47 -12.33
N ALA A 144 6.12 -10.19 -11.51
CA ALA A 144 5.99 -8.92 -10.82
C ALA A 144 5.56 -9.06 -9.35
N GLU A 145 5.96 -8.10 -8.53
CA GLU A 145 5.43 -7.87 -7.19
C GLU A 145 5.14 -6.40 -6.96
N VAL A 146 4.14 -6.11 -6.14
CA VAL A 146 3.85 -4.76 -5.65
C VAL A 146 4.79 -4.44 -4.50
N ARG A 147 5.50 -3.30 -4.56
CA ARG A 147 6.41 -2.87 -3.48
C ARG A 147 5.98 -1.62 -2.74
N ALA A 148 5.28 -0.73 -3.41
CA ALA A 148 4.74 0.47 -2.80
C ALA A 148 3.37 0.76 -3.39
N ILE A 149 2.48 1.28 -2.55
CA ILE A 149 1.22 1.88 -2.96
C ILE A 149 1.16 3.28 -2.35
N PHE A 150 0.78 4.25 -3.17
CA PHE A 150 0.51 5.61 -2.76
C PHE A 150 -0.96 5.88 -2.97
N THR A 151 -1.61 6.54 -2.01
CA THR A 151 -2.98 6.99 -2.16
C THR A 151 -3.09 8.47 -1.80
N GLN A 152 -3.96 9.19 -2.48
CA GLN A 152 -4.12 10.63 -2.28
C GLN A 152 -5.57 11.04 -2.61
N PRO A 153 -6.23 11.88 -1.79
CA PRO A 153 -7.52 12.43 -2.19
C PRO A 153 -7.37 13.33 -3.42
N THR A 154 -8.39 13.30 -4.29
CA THR A 154 -8.47 14.15 -5.48
C THR A 154 -9.45 15.30 -5.26
N MET A 155 -9.31 16.39 -6.01
CA MET A 155 -10.24 17.53 -5.93
C MET A 155 -11.67 17.15 -6.35
N LYS A 156 -11.83 16.12 -7.19
CA LYS A 156 -13.13 15.67 -7.71
C LYS A 156 -13.84 14.63 -6.82
N GLY A 157 -13.30 14.32 -5.63
CA GLY A 157 -13.96 13.42 -4.68
C GLY A 157 -13.59 11.93 -4.77
N GLY A 158 -12.58 11.56 -5.58
CA GLY A 158 -11.98 10.23 -5.62
C GLY A 158 -10.68 10.10 -4.81
N ILE A 159 -10.11 8.88 -4.75
CA ILE A 159 -8.76 8.60 -4.25
C ILE A 159 -7.87 8.20 -5.43
N ALA A 160 -6.90 9.04 -5.77
CA ALA A 160 -5.86 8.66 -6.70
C ALA A 160 -4.96 7.60 -6.06
N VAL A 161 -4.67 6.55 -6.80
CA VAL A 161 -3.81 5.44 -6.41
C VAL A 161 -2.68 5.31 -7.40
N ALA A 162 -1.47 5.12 -6.89
CA ALA A 162 -0.32 4.73 -7.69
C ALA A 162 0.39 3.54 -7.04
N CYS A 163 0.64 2.49 -7.80
CA CYS A 163 1.38 1.33 -7.35
C CYS A 163 2.72 1.20 -8.10
N VAL A 164 3.73 0.77 -7.35
CA VAL A 164 5.07 0.48 -7.87
C VAL A 164 5.22 -1.02 -8.02
N LEU A 165 5.59 -1.44 -9.24
CA LEU A 165 5.83 -2.83 -9.58
C LEU A 165 7.33 -3.08 -9.75
N THR A 166 7.80 -4.20 -9.21
CA THR A 166 9.20 -4.65 -9.25
C THR A 166 9.28 -6.12 -9.59
N GLU A 167 10.48 -6.64 -9.85
CA GLU A 167 10.69 -8.09 -9.86
C GLU A 167 10.61 -8.68 -8.44
N PRO A 168 10.14 -9.93 -8.28
CA PRO A 168 10.04 -10.58 -6.98
C PRO A 168 11.34 -10.57 -6.15
N GLY A 169 11.33 -9.88 -5.00
CA GLY A 169 12.49 -9.73 -4.12
C GLY A 169 13.49 -8.64 -4.52
N ARG A 170 13.16 -7.79 -5.50
CA ARG A 170 13.99 -6.65 -5.92
C ARG A 170 13.34 -5.33 -5.53
N ASN A 171 14.14 -4.28 -5.35
CA ASN A 171 13.62 -2.92 -5.10
C ASN A 171 13.61 -2.04 -6.35
N ALA A 172 14.31 -2.46 -7.41
CA ALA A 172 14.33 -1.72 -8.67
C ALA A 172 12.92 -1.74 -9.29
N MET A 173 12.37 -0.54 -9.51
CA MET A 173 11.10 -0.35 -10.20
C MET A 173 11.21 -0.85 -11.63
N LYS A 174 10.34 -1.79 -12.00
CA LYS A 174 10.19 -2.32 -13.37
C LYS A 174 9.02 -1.64 -14.09
N GLY A 175 7.99 -1.28 -13.35
CA GLY A 175 6.80 -0.60 -13.87
C GLY A 175 6.05 0.13 -12.78
N ARG A 176 5.02 0.86 -13.17
CA ARG A 176 4.11 1.54 -12.26
C ARG A 176 2.75 1.66 -12.93
N LEU A 177 1.70 1.56 -12.13
CA LEU A 177 0.33 1.79 -12.58
C LEU A 177 -0.33 2.82 -11.69
N ALA A 178 -1.21 3.63 -12.24
CA ALA A 178 -1.96 4.64 -11.51
C ALA A 178 -3.39 4.74 -12.05
N TRP A 179 -4.35 4.99 -11.15
CA TRP A 179 -5.77 5.11 -11.45
C TRP A 179 -6.47 5.91 -10.34
N ILE A 180 -7.74 6.26 -10.54
CA ILE A 180 -8.59 6.85 -9.50
C ILE A 180 -9.53 5.74 -8.99
N MET A 181 -9.54 5.54 -7.68
CA MET A 181 -10.62 4.81 -7.01
C MET A 181 -11.73 5.82 -6.75
N GLU A 182 -12.96 5.48 -7.12
CA GLU A 182 -14.16 6.26 -6.85
C GLU A 182 -15.13 5.42 -6.04
N GLN A 183 -16.02 6.06 -5.30
CA GLN A 183 -17.02 5.37 -4.50
C GLN A 183 -18.09 4.71 -5.38
N ASP A 184 -18.45 5.33 -6.51
CA ASP A 184 -19.64 4.95 -7.29
C ASP A 184 -19.48 4.91 -8.84
N ALA A 185 -18.27 4.89 -9.43
CA ALA A 185 -18.16 5.06 -10.88
C ALA A 185 -17.23 4.09 -11.64
N GLY A 186 -17.77 3.59 -12.76
CA GLY A 186 -17.09 3.22 -13.99
C GLY A 186 -16.03 2.12 -13.93
N VAL A 187 -15.46 1.79 -15.09
CA VAL A 187 -14.22 1.00 -15.17
C VAL A 187 -13.06 2.01 -15.20
N PRO A 188 -12.37 2.28 -14.07
CA PRO A 188 -11.28 3.24 -14.03
C PRO A 188 -10.19 2.94 -15.06
N VAL A 189 -9.74 3.98 -15.76
CA VAL A 189 -8.62 3.90 -16.70
C VAL A 189 -7.32 3.74 -15.91
N VAL A 190 -6.51 2.76 -16.30
CA VAL A 190 -5.21 2.50 -15.68
C VAL A 190 -4.12 3.09 -16.56
N HIS A 191 -3.25 3.89 -15.95
CA HIS A 191 -2.17 4.59 -16.63
C HIS A 191 -0.80 4.11 -16.13
N GLY A 192 0.24 4.26 -16.95
CA GLY A 192 1.62 4.01 -16.55
C GLY A 192 2.37 3.06 -17.49
N HIS A 193 3.45 2.49 -16.96
CA HIS A 193 4.27 1.53 -17.71
C HIS A 193 3.94 0.13 -17.20
N PRO A 194 3.06 -0.62 -17.90
CA PRO A 194 2.77 -1.98 -17.51
C PRO A 194 4.02 -2.85 -17.67
N ILE A 195 4.06 -3.93 -16.90
CA ILE A 195 5.05 -4.99 -17.08
C ILE A 195 4.45 -5.99 -18.05
N GLU A 196 5.27 -6.52 -18.97
CA GLU A 196 4.86 -7.60 -19.87
C GLU A 196 4.24 -8.77 -19.08
N GLY A 197 3.08 -9.26 -19.54
CA GLY A 197 2.34 -10.33 -18.88
C GLY A 197 1.56 -9.91 -17.62
N VAL A 198 1.53 -8.62 -17.27
CA VAL A 198 0.71 -8.10 -16.17
C VAL A 198 -0.52 -7.38 -16.72
N ASP A 199 -1.71 -7.91 -16.44
CA ASP A 199 -2.97 -7.24 -16.73
C ASP A 199 -3.21 -6.07 -15.77
N PRO A 200 -3.26 -4.81 -16.25
CA PRO A 200 -3.51 -3.65 -15.41
C PRO A 200 -4.87 -3.68 -14.70
N GLY A 201 -5.91 -4.26 -15.34
CA GLY A 201 -7.25 -4.38 -14.77
C GLY A 201 -7.25 -5.26 -13.51
N HIS A 202 -6.63 -6.45 -13.61
CA HIS A 202 -6.43 -7.34 -12.47
C HIS A 202 -5.61 -6.69 -11.34
N VAL A 203 -4.54 -5.95 -11.66
CA VAL A 203 -3.75 -5.23 -10.64
C VAL A 203 -4.60 -4.21 -9.90
N ARG A 204 -5.35 -3.41 -10.65
CA ARG A 204 -6.23 -2.37 -10.11
C ARG A 204 -7.24 -2.93 -9.14
N GLU A 205 -7.98 -3.97 -9.55
CA GLU A 205 -9.00 -4.63 -8.72
C GLU A 205 -8.38 -5.18 -7.43
N ARG A 206 -7.30 -5.95 -7.57
CA ARG A 206 -6.64 -6.61 -6.43
C ARG A 206 -6.04 -5.61 -5.43
N ILE A 207 -5.40 -4.55 -5.92
CA ILE A 207 -4.85 -3.49 -5.07
C ILE A 207 -5.98 -2.68 -4.42
N GLY A 208 -7.06 -2.39 -5.16
CA GLY A 208 -8.24 -1.73 -4.62
C GLY A 208 -8.81 -2.49 -3.42
N HIS A 209 -9.09 -3.79 -3.58
CA HIS A 209 -9.55 -4.64 -2.47
C HIS A 209 -8.57 -4.66 -1.30
N PHE A 210 -7.27 -4.77 -1.58
CA PHE A 210 -6.24 -4.75 -0.55
C PHE A 210 -6.23 -3.44 0.26
N ILE A 211 -6.30 -2.28 -0.41
CA ILE A 211 -6.34 -0.97 0.26
C ILE A 211 -7.56 -0.89 1.19
N VAL A 212 -8.75 -1.24 0.69
CA VAL A 212 -9.99 -1.24 1.47
C VAL A 212 -9.85 -2.13 2.71
N LEU A 213 -9.45 -3.39 2.52
CA LEU A 213 -9.28 -4.34 3.61
C LEU A 213 -8.23 -3.88 4.63
N LEU A 214 -7.13 -3.28 4.18
CA LEU A 214 -6.09 -2.75 5.07
C LEU A 214 -6.61 -1.57 5.89
N MET A 215 -7.42 -0.68 5.30
CA MET A 215 -8.01 0.45 6.02
C MET A 215 -9.06 -0.01 7.03
N LEU A 216 -9.94 -0.93 6.64
CA LEU A 216 -10.91 -1.57 7.56
C LEU A 216 -10.20 -2.27 8.71
N TYR A 217 -9.16 -3.05 8.40
CA TYR A 217 -8.32 -3.70 9.40
C TYR A 217 -7.75 -2.67 10.38
N LYS A 218 -7.20 -1.56 9.87
CA LYS A 218 -6.62 -0.51 10.71
C LYS A 218 -7.68 0.16 11.61
N GLN A 219 -8.89 0.38 11.11
CA GLN A 219 -9.98 0.98 11.88
C GLN A 219 -10.47 0.05 12.99
N VAL A 220 -10.73 -1.21 12.66
CA VAL A 220 -11.36 -2.18 13.57
C VAL A 220 -10.35 -2.75 14.57
N ALA A 221 -9.09 -2.90 14.16
CA ALA A 221 -8.07 -3.44 15.02
C ALA A 221 -7.59 -2.37 16.02
N ALA A 222 -8.44 -2.01 16.99
CA ALA A 222 -8.05 -1.24 18.17
C ALA A 222 -6.87 -1.89 18.92
N LYS A 223 -6.69 -3.21 18.73
CA LYS A 223 -5.56 -4.02 19.24
C LYS A 223 -4.45 -4.27 18.22
N ALA A 224 -4.55 -3.80 16.97
CA ALA A 224 -3.44 -3.93 16.04
C ALA A 224 -2.26 -3.13 16.58
N GLU A 225 -1.12 -3.81 16.73
CA GLU A 225 0.10 -3.16 17.18
C GLU A 225 0.64 -2.32 16.03
N SER A 226 0.39 -1.01 16.11
CA SER A 226 1.07 -0.01 15.31
C SER A 226 2.40 0.35 15.98
N VAL A 227 3.52 -0.19 15.48
CA VAL A 227 4.84 0.06 16.05
C VAL A 227 5.58 1.09 15.20
N PRO A 228 5.99 2.26 15.75
CA PRO A 228 6.83 3.19 15.01
C PRO A 228 8.14 2.54 14.55
N VAL A 229 8.49 2.70 13.27
CA VAL A 229 9.81 2.33 12.76
C VAL A 229 10.80 3.40 13.20
N PRO A 230 11.99 3.04 13.74
CA PRO A 230 12.99 4.03 14.12
C PRO A 230 13.32 4.98 12.97
N CYS A 231 13.31 6.29 13.25
CA CYS A 231 13.62 7.32 12.26
C CYS A 231 15.13 7.62 12.27
N ILE A 232 15.71 7.84 11.09
CA ILE A 232 17.10 8.28 10.93
C ILE A 232 17.10 9.79 10.77
N ASP A 233 17.81 10.48 11.66
CA ASP A 233 18.09 11.91 11.48
C ASP A 233 18.88 12.15 10.18
N ARG A 234 18.39 13.10 9.37
CA ARG A 234 18.95 13.39 8.02
C ARG A 234 20.37 13.94 8.11
N LYS A 235 20.63 14.84 9.06
CA LYS A 235 21.97 15.43 9.25
C LYS A 235 22.98 14.36 9.66
N ALA A 236 22.58 13.46 10.56
CA ALA A 236 23.40 12.33 10.97
C ALA A 236 23.66 11.35 9.82
N ALA A 237 22.73 11.20 8.87
CA ALA A 237 22.90 10.34 7.70
C ALA A 237 23.85 10.90 6.65
N ALA A 238 23.87 12.22 6.44
CA ALA A 238 24.68 12.88 5.41
C ALA A 238 26.19 12.59 5.53
N GLY A 239 26.69 12.41 6.75
CA GLY A 239 28.11 12.06 6.98
C GLY A 239 28.43 10.56 6.95
N MET A 240 27.44 9.69 6.72
CA MET A 240 27.67 8.24 6.77
C MET A 240 28.21 7.68 5.46
N LYS A 241 29.19 6.77 5.56
CA LYS A 241 29.61 5.96 4.41
C LYS A 241 28.40 5.17 3.85
N PRO A 242 28.24 5.03 2.51
CA PRO A 242 27.06 4.39 1.90
C PRO A 242 26.76 2.98 2.44
N LYS A 243 27.78 2.14 2.67
CA LYS A 243 27.62 0.80 3.25
C LYS A 243 27.02 0.83 4.66
N LYS A 244 27.44 1.79 5.50
CA LYS A 244 26.93 1.98 6.86
C LYS A 244 25.50 2.51 6.83
N LEU A 245 25.22 3.47 5.96
CA LEU A 245 23.87 4.00 5.76
C LEU A 245 22.89 2.91 5.34
N ARG A 246 23.23 2.11 4.32
CA ARG A 246 22.43 0.95 3.88
C ARG A 246 22.18 -0.05 5.00
N ALA A 247 23.17 -0.32 5.85
CA ALA A 247 23.00 -1.19 7.00
C ALA A 247 22.04 -0.59 8.04
N LYS A 248 22.10 0.73 8.28
CA LYS A 248 21.18 1.44 9.18
C LYS A 248 19.74 1.45 8.63
N LEU A 249 19.56 1.69 7.33
CA LEU A 249 18.26 1.66 6.62
C LEU A 249 17.59 0.27 6.61
N LYS A 250 18.31 -0.79 6.99
CA LYS A 250 17.67 -2.10 7.22
C LYS A 250 16.81 -2.12 8.48
N LYS A 251 17.13 -1.27 9.47
CA LYS A 251 16.53 -1.27 10.81
C LYS A 251 15.77 0.03 11.13
N ALA A 252 16.00 1.08 10.35
CA ALA A 252 15.44 2.41 10.52
C ALA A 252 15.07 3.00 9.15
N SER A 253 14.36 4.12 9.12
CA SER A 253 13.84 4.76 7.91
C SER A 253 14.08 6.27 7.95
N PHE A 254 14.22 6.91 6.79
CA PHE A 254 14.22 8.39 6.71
C PHE A 254 12.84 9.01 6.96
N PHE A 255 11.80 8.19 6.82
CA PHE A 255 10.40 8.59 6.87
C PHE A 255 9.74 8.04 8.13
N SER A 256 8.76 8.78 8.65
CA SER A 256 7.92 8.34 9.77
C SER A 256 6.96 7.25 9.30
N VAL A 257 7.35 5.99 9.48
CA VAL A 257 6.57 4.81 9.08
C VAL A 257 6.14 4.04 10.32
N ARG A 258 4.94 3.47 10.30
CA ARG A 258 4.44 2.57 11.35
C ARG A 258 4.31 1.15 10.81
N ASP A 259 4.92 0.19 11.49
CA ASP A 259 4.64 -1.23 11.25
C ASP A 259 3.22 -1.53 11.70
N LEU A 260 2.45 -2.18 10.83
CA LEU A 260 1.13 -2.69 11.16
C LEU A 260 1.20 -4.22 11.27
N ARG A 261 1.09 -4.72 12.50
CA ARG A 261 1.23 -6.15 12.80
C ARG A 261 -0.14 -6.78 13.10
N PRO A 262 -0.29 -8.10 12.88
CA PRO A 262 -1.37 -8.86 13.49
C PRO A 262 -1.35 -8.63 15.02
N PRO A 263 -2.51 -8.56 15.70
CA PRO A 263 -2.54 -8.47 17.15
C PRO A 263 -1.84 -9.69 17.76
N ARG A 264 -1.08 -9.51 18.86
CA ARG A 264 -0.39 -10.63 19.53
C ARG A 264 -1.33 -11.72 20.01
N ASP A 265 -2.56 -11.35 20.33
CA ASP A 265 -3.63 -12.26 20.75
C ASP A 265 -4.37 -12.88 19.55
N ASN A 266 -3.92 -12.68 18.30
CA ASN A 266 -4.59 -13.15 17.10
C ASN A 266 -6.09 -12.77 17.07
N PHE A 267 -6.44 -11.55 17.49
CA PHE A 267 -7.83 -11.11 17.68
C PHE A 267 -8.56 -11.89 18.77
N GLY A 268 -7.87 -12.15 19.88
CA GLY A 268 -8.40 -12.95 20.99
C GLY A 268 -8.46 -14.45 20.70
N ARG A 269 -7.83 -14.94 19.62
CA ARG A 269 -7.73 -16.38 19.35
C ARG A 269 -6.65 -17.00 20.25
N PRO A 270 -6.99 -17.95 21.13
CA PRO A 270 -5.99 -18.60 21.98
C PRO A 270 -4.93 -19.29 21.12
N ARG A 271 -3.65 -18.95 21.36
CA ARG A 271 -2.48 -19.66 20.81
C ARG A 271 -2.26 -20.97 21.58
N THR A 272 -3.25 -21.86 21.61
CA THR A 272 -3.08 -23.15 22.30
C THR A 272 -2.33 -24.11 21.38
N GLY A 273 -1.02 -24.22 21.62
CA GLY A 273 -0.27 -25.42 21.26
C GLY A 273 -0.89 -26.63 21.98
N GLY A 274 -1.23 -27.68 21.23
CA GLY A 274 -1.66 -28.98 21.76
C GLY A 274 -3.15 -29.32 21.60
N GLY A 275 -4.03 -28.34 21.45
CA GLY A 275 -5.46 -28.58 21.21
C GLY A 275 -5.88 -27.95 19.90
N GLY A 276 -6.02 -28.75 18.85
CA GLY A 276 -6.54 -28.26 17.56
C GLY A 276 -7.81 -27.44 17.79
N TRP A 277 -7.88 -26.26 17.15
CA TRP A 277 -9.02 -25.36 17.25
C TRP A 277 -10.31 -26.14 16.92
N LYS A 278 -11.17 -26.30 17.92
CA LYS A 278 -12.51 -26.86 17.75
C LYS A 278 -13.43 -25.70 17.46
N LEU A 279 -14.04 -25.73 16.29
CA LEU A 279 -15.23 -24.92 16.02
C LEU A 279 -16.26 -25.19 17.11
N ASP A 280 -16.85 -24.14 17.65
CA ASP A 280 -17.95 -24.21 18.63
C ASP A 280 -19.33 -24.37 17.95
N HIS A 281 -19.40 -24.22 16.64
CA HIS A 281 -20.59 -24.39 15.80
C HIS A 281 -20.24 -25.08 14.47
N ALA A 282 -21.23 -25.62 13.77
CA ALA A 282 -21.03 -26.18 12.44
C ALA A 282 -20.94 -25.04 11.40
N VAL A 283 -19.87 -25.03 10.61
CA VAL A 283 -19.64 -24.08 9.51
C VAL A 283 -19.61 -24.84 8.20
N GLU A 284 -20.36 -24.37 7.22
CA GLU A 284 -20.27 -24.88 5.85
C GLU A 284 -18.98 -24.40 5.20
N VAL A 285 -18.11 -25.34 4.83
CA VAL A 285 -16.90 -25.09 4.08
C VAL A 285 -17.23 -25.32 2.61
N ARG A 286 -17.06 -24.28 1.78
CA ARG A 286 -17.26 -24.39 0.32
C ARG A 286 -16.20 -25.29 -0.31
N GLY A 287 -16.60 -25.94 -1.41
CA GLY A 287 -15.69 -26.76 -2.20
C GLY A 287 -14.53 -25.93 -2.76
N HIS A 288 -13.31 -26.46 -2.71
CA HIS A 288 -12.12 -25.76 -3.18
C HIS A 288 -10.99 -26.73 -3.54
N PHE A 289 -10.07 -26.29 -4.40
CA PHE A 289 -8.84 -27.03 -4.68
C PHE A 289 -7.81 -26.85 -3.56
N ARG A 290 -7.11 -27.93 -3.22
CA ARG A 290 -6.00 -27.92 -2.24
C ARG A 290 -4.87 -28.82 -2.71
N TRP A 291 -3.63 -28.36 -2.54
CA TRP A 291 -2.44 -29.20 -2.67
C TRP A 291 -2.29 -30.10 -1.44
N GLN A 292 -2.54 -31.39 -1.60
CA GLN A 292 -2.44 -32.40 -0.54
C GLN A 292 -1.11 -33.14 -0.64
N ALA A 293 -0.44 -33.31 0.51
CA ALA A 293 0.75 -34.14 0.62
C ALA A 293 0.42 -35.62 0.33
N HIS A 294 1.28 -36.30 -0.45
CA HIS A 294 1.17 -37.74 -0.70
C HIS A 294 2.54 -38.37 -1.02
N GLY A 295 2.54 -39.68 -1.27
CA GLY A 295 3.73 -40.45 -1.64
C GLY A 295 4.61 -40.83 -0.44
N PRO A 296 5.73 -41.55 -0.68
CA PRO A 296 6.65 -41.96 0.37
C PRO A 296 7.13 -40.75 1.16
N LYS A 297 6.96 -40.81 2.49
CA LYS A 297 7.33 -39.73 3.43
C LYS A 297 6.67 -38.38 3.11
N MET A 298 5.47 -38.37 2.50
CA MET A 298 4.74 -37.13 2.17
C MET A 298 5.52 -36.16 1.27
N SER A 299 6.45 -36.70 0.48
CA SER A 299 7.41 -35.94 -0.35
C SER A 299 6.79 -35.34 -1.61
N GLN A 300 5.64 -35.85 -2.06
CA GLN A 300 4.94 -35.39 -3.26
C GLN A 300 3.72 -34.54 -2.88
N ARG A 301 3.19 -33.79 -3.86
CA ARG A 301 1.99 -32.96 -3.73
C ARG A 301 1.06 -33.26 -4.90
N LYS A 302 -0.21 -33.52 -4.62
CA LYS A 302 -1.26 -33.67 -5.62
C LYS A 302 -2.34 -32.62 -5.39
N LEU A 303 -2.80 -31.99 -6.46
CA LEU A 303 -3.95 -31.09 -6.40
C LEU A 303 -5.20 -31.95 -6.27
N ILE A 304 -6.00 -31.73 -5.24
CA ILE A 304 -7.27 -32.41 -5.04
C ILE A 304 -8.39 -31.40 -4.90
N TRP A 305 -9.57 -31.74 -5.39
CA TRP A 305 -10.80 -31.05 -5.06
C TRP A 305 -11.29 -31.54 -3.70
N ILE A 306 -11.59 -30.62 -2.80
CA ILE A 306 -12.27 -30.90 -1.53
C ILE A 306 -13.72 -30.52 -1.73
N GLU A 307 -14.63 -31.48 -1.61
CA GLU A 307 -16.07 -31.23 -1.71
C GLU A 307 -16.56 -30.32 -0.57
N PRO A 308 -17.64 -29.54 -0.82
CA PRO A 308 -18.29 -28.80 0.24
C PRO A 308 -18.65 -29.72 1.41
N HIS A 309 -18.33 -29.31 2.64
CA HIS A 309 -18.61 -30.11 3.83
C HIS A 309 -18.82 -29.22 5.06
N MET A 310 -19.53 -29.75 6.05
CA MET A 310 -19.66 -29.09 7.34
C MET A 310 -18.40 -29.37 8.19
N ARG A 311 -17.79 -28.32 8.73
CA ARG A 311 -16.70 -28.41 9.71
C ARG A 311 -17.23 -28.01 11.08
N GLY A 312 -16.87 -28.76 12.12
CA GLY A 312 -17.29 -28.50 13.50
C GLY A 312 -18.12 -29.66 14.11
N PRO A 313 -18.64 -29.49 15.33
CA PRO A 313 -19.42 -30.52 16.03
C PRO A 313 -20.72 -30.81 15.26
N LYS A 314 -20.98 -32.08 14.93
CA LYS A 314 -22.17 -32.50 14.14
C LYS A 314 -23.50 -32.19 14.83
N GLU A 315 -23.50 -32.10 16.16
CA GLU A 315 -24.69 -31.97 17.00
C GLU A 315 -25.08 -30.53 17.32
N ARG A 316 -24.36 -29.52 16.80
CA ARG A 316 -24.64 -28.12 17.11
C ARG A 316 -25.33 -27.42 15.95
N GLU A 317 -26.33 -26.62 16.29
CA GLU A 317 -27.10 -25.82 15.34
C GLU A 317 -26.17 -24.97 14.47
N LYS A 318 -26.56 -24.82 13.20
CA LYS A 318 -25.88 -23.88 12.30
C LYS A 318 -25.93 -22.50 12.95
N ARG A 319 -24.82 -21.78 12.91
CA ARG A 319 -24.79 -20.38 13.35
C ARG A 319 -25.91 -19.64 12.60
N PRO A 320 -26.79 -18.89 13.30
CA PRO A 320 -27.83 -18.13 12.62
C PRO A 320 -27.17 -17.27 11.55
N VAL A 321 -27.66 -17.41 10.33
CA VAL A 321 -27.23 -16.56 9.22
C VAL A 321 -27.68 -15.16 9.59
N ILE A 322 -26.73 -14.24 9.74
CA ILE A 322 -27.05 -12.83 9.87
C ILE A 322 -27.63 -12.42 8.52
N GLU A 323 -28.96 -12.43 8.41
CA GLU A 323 -29.65 -11.85 7.27
C GLU A 323 -29.36 -10.36 7.28
N TYR A 324 -28.62 -9.90 6.27
CA TYR A 324 -28.47 -8.48 6.03
C TYR A 324 -29.79 -7.99 5.45
N LEU A 325 -30.60 -7.36 6.31
CA LEU A 325 -31.78 -6.58 5.90
C LEU A 325 -31.29 -5.39 5.08
N GLY A 326 -31.31 -5.56 3.75
CA GLY A 326 -30.95 -4.53 2.80
C GLY A 326 -31.18 -5.05 1.40
N ASP A 327 -32.34 -4.73 0.85
CA ASP A 327 -32.70 -5.01 -0.53
C ASP A 327 -31.60 -4.51 -1.47
N ARG A 328 -31.06 -5.43 -2.27
CA ARG A 328 -30.20 -5.09 -3.40
C ARG A 328 -31.12 -4.60 -4.51
N HIS A 329 -31.23 -3.29 -4.66
CA HIS A 329 -31.56 -2.64 -5.92
C HIS A 329 -30.27 -2.26 -6.63
#